data_AF-A0A0J9S9B9-F1
#
_entry.id   AF-A0A0J9S9B9-F1
#
_cell.length_a   1.000
_cell.length_b   1.000
_cell.length_c   1.000
_cell.angle_alpha   90.00
_cell.angle_beta   90.00
_cell.angle_gamma   90.00
#
_symmetry.space_group_name_H-M   'P 1'
#
loop_
_entity.id
_entity.type
_entity.pdbx_description
1 polymer ?
#
loop_
_entity_poly.entity_id
_entity_poly.type
_entity_poly.pdbx_seq_one_letter_code
_entity_poly.pdbx_strand_id
1 'polypeptide(L)'
;MDPFLGKMLRGVLLLLLSLSALRGGLSKDAWTCRKDYARPCAEGWHQVNASQECVAPLSYRGPCPRFLQMESKATQKRLLEGECRISWPCLDQCERNYSLQCPEQWAPEDEKTCRPLAIYEGTCLPPHDFSKMTDPQKKIWSNKCETDWPCMVRHASLCAAWGMPLCGSPPSTLSSACFSPISKASCKKDYSRGCPQVIPGWMSLRG
;
A
#
# COMPACT_ATOMS: atom_id res chain seq x y z
N MET A 1 -20.21 -56.35 -21.38
CA MET A 1 -19.69 -54.96 -21.41
C MET A 1 -20.87 -54.06 -21.77
N ASP A 2 -21.50 -53.46 -20.76
CA ASP A 2 -22.82 -52.81 -20.88
C ASP A 2 -22.78 -51.45 -21.63
N PRO A 3 -23.57 -51.28 -22.71
CA PRO A 3 -23.61 -50.05 -23.53
C PRO A 3 -24.19 -48.81 -22.82
N PHE A 4 -24.74 -48.98 -21.60
CA PHE A 4 -25.41 -47.92 -20.85
C PHE A 4 -24.44 -47.09 -20.00
N LEU A 5 -23.35 -47.69 -19.52
CA LEU A 5 -22.39 -47.01 -18.64
C LEU A 5 -21.57 -45.93 -19.38
N GLY A 6 -21.28 -46.14 -20.67
CA GLY A 6 -20.53 -45.18 -21.50
C GLY A 6 -21.30 -43.90 -21.85
N LYS A 7 -22.65 -43.94 -21.86
CA LYS A 7 -23.49 -42.76 -22.15
C LYS A 7 -23.61 -41.84 -20.94
N MET A 8 -23.70 -42.42 -19.75
CA MET A 8 -23.71 -41.67 -18.48
C MET A 8 -22.37 -40.98 -18.23
N LEU A 9 -21.25 -41.65 -18.50
CA LEU A 9 -19.91 -41.07 -18.38
C LEU A 9 -19.66 -39.92 -19.35
N ARG A 10 -20.18 -39.98 -20.59
CA ARG A 10 -20.11 -38.87 -21.56
C ARG A 10 -20.95 -37.67 -21.15
N GLY A 11 -22.15 -37.88 -20.63
CA GLY A 11 -23.01 -36.81 -20.12
C GLY A 11 -22.41 -36.10 -18.91
N VAL A 12 -21.83 -36.87 -17.97
CA VAL A 12 -21.14 -36.33 -16.80
C VAL A 12 -19.87 -35.58 -17.20
N LEU A 13 -19.09 -36.07 -18.17
CA LEU A 13 -17.89 -35.39 -18.65
C LEU A 13 -18.21 -34.04 -19.30
N LEU A 14 -19.31 -33.94 -20.07
CA LEU A 14 -19.74 -32.69 -20.70
C LEU A 14 -20.25 -31.67 -19.67
N LEU A 15 -20.94 -32.12 -18.61
CA LEU A 15 -21.33 -31.27 -17.48
C LEU A 15 -20.11 -30.74 -16.72
N LEU A 16 -19.09 -31.58 -16.49
CA LEU A 16 -17.85 -31.17 -15.81
C LEU A 16 -17.00 -30.19 -16.64
N LEU A 17 -16.97 -30.34 -17.97
CA LEU A 17 -16.28 -29.40 -18.86
C LEU A 17 -16.94 -28.00 -18.86
N SER A 18 -18.26 -27.92 -18.68
CA SER A 18 -18.98 -26.64 -18.60
C SER A 18 -18.69 -25.82 -17.34
N LEU A 19 -18.31 -26.45 -16.22
CA LEU A 19 -17.93 -25.75 -14.98
C LEU A 19 -16.53 -25.12 -15.05
N SER A 20 -15.70 -25.44 -16.04
CA SER A 20 -14.33 -24.91 -16.14
C SER A 20 -14.26 -23.48 -16.72
N ALA A 21 -15.37 -22.91 -17.20
CA ALA A 21 -15.42 -21.61 -17.87
C ALA A 21 -15.72 -20.39 -16.95
N LEU A 22 -15.69 -20.53 -15.62
CA LEU A 22 -15.85 -19.42 -14.67
C LEU A 22 -14.53 -18.93 -14.03
N ARG A 23 -13.37 -19.16 -14.66
CA ARG A 23 -12.16 -18.39 -14.33
C ARG A 23 -12.13 -17.08 -15.12
N GLY A 24 -13.14 -16.25 -14.89
CA GLY A 24 -13.07 -14.82 -15.19
C GLY A 24 -12.07 -14.19 -14.21
N GLY A 25 -10.97 -13.66 -14.75
CA GLY A 25 -10.04 -12.82 -14.01
C GLY A 25 -10.70 -11.51 -13.61
N LEU A 26 -11.39 -11.51 -12.47
CA LEU A 26 -11.64 -10.30 -11.71
C LEU A 26 -10.35 -10.02 -10.94
N SER A 27 -9.66 -8.93 -11.30
CA SER A 27 -8.61 -8.35 -10.46
C SER A 27 -9.20 -8.13 -9.07
N LYS A 28 -8.86 -9.02 -8.13
CA LYS A 28 -9.31 -9.00 -6.72
C LYS A 28 -8.51 -8.00 -5.88
N ASP A 29 -7.80 -7.08 -6.53
CA ASP A 29 -6.79 -6.25 -5.89
C ASP A 29 -7.31 -4.87 -5.48
N ALA A 30 -8.48 -4.44 -5.96
CA ALA A 30 -9.06 -3.13 -5.61
C ALA A 30 -9.76 -3.10 -4.23
N TRP A 31 -10.07 -4.26 -3.64
CA TRP A 31 -10.83 -4.34 -2.38
C TRP A 31 -9.98 -4.66 -1.14
N THR A 32 -8.68 -4.89 -1.29
CA THR A 32 -7.81 -5.38 -0.20
C THR A 32 -6.74 -4.35 0.18
N CYS A 33 -7.17 -3.13 0.52
CA CYS A 33 -6.30 -2.09 1.06
C CYS A 33 -6.98 -1.40 2.25
N ARG A 34 -6.20 -0.75 3.13
CA ARG A 34 -6.76 0.21 4.09
C ARG A 34 -7.30 1.43 3.35
N LYS A 35 -8.58 1.74 3.62
CA LYS A 35 -9.32 2.82 2.99
C LYS A 35 -9.03 4.17 3.66
N ASP A 36 -8.91 5.20 2.84
CA ASP A 36 -8.83 6.60 3.26
C ASP A 36 -10.23 7.13 3.53
N TYR A 37 -10.77 6.77 4.70
CA TYR A 37 -12.06 7.28 5.16
C TYR A 37 -12.00 8.74 5.65
N ALA A 38 -10.82 9.39 5.64
CA ALA A 38 -10.75 10.84 5.84
C ALA A 38 -11.32 11.58 4.62
N ARG A 39 -11.30 10.96 3.42
CA ARG A 39 -11.92 11.54 2.23
C ARG A 39 -13.44 11.67 2.39
N PRO A 40 -14.04 12.81 2.02
CA PRO A 40 -15.48 13.02 2.15
C PRO A 40 -16.29 12.06 1.25
N CYS A 41 -15.82 11.84 0.03
CA CYS A 41 -16.51 11.05 -0.98
C CYS A 41 -15.73 9.81 -1.41
N ALA A 42 -16.46 8.81 -1.89
CA ALA A 42 -15.90 7.62 -2.51
C ALA A 42 -15.11 7.95 -3.79
N GLU A 43 -14.27 7.02 -4.22
CA GLU A 43 -13.46 7.14 -5.43
C GLU A 43 -14.33 7.39 -6.67
N GLY A 44 -13.97 8.42 -7.44
CA GLY A 44 -14.72 8.87 -8.62
C GLY A 44 -16.01 9.65 -8.32
N TRP A 45 -16.39 9.82 -7.05
CA TRP A 45 -17.50 10.69 -6.64
C TRP A 45 -16.96 12.09 -6.31
N HIS A 46 -17.72 13.13 -6.68
CA HIS A 46 -17.30 14.52 -6.46
C HIS A 46 -18.12 15.18 -5.37
N GLN A 47 -17.45 15.94 -4.51
CA GLN A 47 -18.09 16.72 -3.46
C GLN A 47 -18.73 17.98 -4.04
N VAL A 48 -19.96 18.29 -3.61
CA VAL A 48 -20.61 19.57 -3.86
C VAL A 48 -20.48 20.41 -2.60
N ASN A 49 -19.60 21.42 -2.66
CA ASN A 49 -19.21 22.23 -1.49
C ASN A 49 -20.38 22.94 -0.81
N ALA A 50 -21.47 23.23 -1.54
CA ALA A 50 -22.63 23.94 -1.02
C ALA A 50 -23.61 23.06 -0.22
N SER A 51 -23.64 21.75 -0.47
CA SER A 51 -24.69 20.86 0.05
C SER A 51 -24.18 19.71 0.91
N GLN A 52 -22.86 19.61 1.16
CA GLN A 52 -22.28 18.48 1.90
C GLN A 52 -22.64 17.12 1.28
N GLU A 53 -22.75 17.07 -0.04
CA GLU A 53 -23.13 15.88 -0.81
C GLU A 53 -21.99 15.39 -1.70
N CYS A 54 -22.00 14.09 -1.94
CA CYS A 54 -21.20 13.39 -2.92
C CYS A 54 -22.06 12.99 -4.11
N VAL A 55 -21.58 13.30 -5.31
CA VAL A 55 -22.28 13.02 -6.56
C VAL A 55 -21.52 11.99 -7.36
N ALA A 56 -22.21 10.91 -7.73
CA ALA A 56 -21.64 9.80 -8.47
C ALA A 56 -21.21 10.21 -9.89
N PRO A 57 -20.31 9.46 -10.54
CA PRO A 57 -20.06 9.63 -11.97
C PRO A 57 -21.25 9.16 -12.82
N LEU A 58 -21.36 9.62 -14.07
CA LEU A 58 -22.43 9.17 -15.00
C LEU A 58 -22.37 7.67 -15.32
N SER A 59 -21.19 7.06 -15.13
CA SER A 59 -20.93 5.63 -15.31
C SER A 59 -21.41 4.77 -14.14
N TYR A 60 -21.83 5.37 -13.02
CA TYR A 60 -22.27 4.60 -11.86
C TYR A 60 -23.56 3.83 -12.18
N ARG A 61 -23.57 2.55 -11.79
CA ARG A 61 -24.66 1.57 -12.02
C ARG A 61 -24.99 0.80 -10.74
N GLY A 62 -24.54 1.30 -9.58
CA GLY A 62 -24.82 0.69 -8.29
C GLY A 62 -26.25 0.95 -7.83
N PRO A 63 -26.67 0.28 -6.73
CA PRO A 63 -28.06 0.30 -6.25
C PRO A 63 -28.45 1.60 -5.52
N CYS A 64 -27.48 2.42 -5.08
CA CYS A 64 -27.76 3.67 -4.38
C CYS A 64 -28.06 4.84 -5.34
N PRO A 65 -28.68 5.93 -4.86
CA PRO A 65 -28.89 7.14 -5.64
C PRO A 65 -27.59 7.80 -6.10
N ARG A 66 -27.70 8.68 -7.11
CA ARG A 66 -26.57 9.44 -7.66
C ARG A 66 -26.03 10.51 -6.68
N PHE A 67 -26.84 10.92 -5.71
CA PHE A 67 -26.50 11.91 -4.69
C PHE A 67 -26.53 11.21 -3.34
N LEU A 68 -25.42 11.26 -2.60
CA LEU A 68 -25.30 10.74 -1.25
C LEU A 68 -24.84 11.86 -0.32
N GLN A 69 -25.39 11.89 0.89
CA GLN A 69 -24.89 12.78 1.93
C GLN A 69 -23.50 12.35 2.36
N MET A 70 -22.61 13.32 2.63
CA MET A 70 -21.29 13.01 3.16
C MET A 70 -21.42 12.37 4.53
N GLU A 71 -20.63 11.32 4.73
CA GLU A 71 -20.51 10.65 6.01
C GLU A 71 -19.18 11.03 6.67
N SER A 72 -19.16 11.09 7.99
CA SER A 72 -17.97 11.36 8.79
C SER A 72 -17.43 10.09 9.45
N LYS A 73 -18.29 9.13 9.77
CA LYS A 73 -17.94 7.89 10.47
C LYS A 73 -17.39 6.85 9.51
N ALA A 74 -16.15 6.42 9.74
CA ALA A 74 -15.50 5.34 8.98
C ALA A 74 -16.35 4.05 8.92
N THR A 75 -16.99 3.66 10.03
CA THR A 75 -17.88 2.48 10.08
C THR A 75 -19.04 2.58 9.10
N GLN A 76 -19.63 3.76 8.97
CA GLN A 76 -20.78 3.99 8.10
C GLN A 76 -20.35 4.09 6.64
N LYS A 77 -19.20 4.69 6.36
CA LYS A 77 -18.56 4.64 5.03
C LYS A 77 -18.30 3.21 4.58
N ARG A 78 -17.79 2.34 5.48
CA ARG A 78 -17.57 0.92 5.22
C ARG A 78 -18.86 0.18 4.86
N LEU A 79 -19.98 0.50 5.52
CA LEU A 79 -21.29 -0.05 5.16
C LEU A 79 -21.73 0.41 3.75
N LEU A 80 -21.58 1.71 3.46
CA LEU A 80 -21.90 2.27 2.14
C LEU A 80 -21.10 1.63 1.01
N GLU A 81 -19.84 1.25 1.23
CA GLU A 81 -19.05 0.51 0.23
C GLU A 81 -19.75 -0.78 -0.20
N GLY A 82 -20.27 -1.55 0.75
CA GLY A 82 -20.99 -2.80 0.50
C GLY A 82 -22.38 -2.57 -0.11
N GLU A 83 -23.14 -1.65 0.47
CA GLU A 83 -24.52 -1.37 0.05
C GLU A 83 -24.58 -0.74 -1.34
N CYS A 84 -23.74 0.28 -1.59
CA CYS A 84 -23.76 1.05 -2.82
C CYS A 84 -22.80 0.50 -3.90
N ARG A 85 -22.00 -0.52 -3.59
CA ARG A 85 -20.94 -1.03 -4.50
C ARG A 85 -19.99 0.09 -4.94
N ILE A 86 -19.66 0.97 -4.00
CA ILE A 86 -18.68 2.04 -4.16
C ILE A 86 -17.42 1.68 -3.36
N SER A 87 -16.33 2.41 -3.57
CA SER A 87 -15.16 2.23 -2.73
C SER A 87 -14.50 3.55 -2.40
N TRP A 88 -13.99 3.70 -1.19
CA TRP A 88 -13.08 4.79 -0.84
C TRP A 88 -11.68 4.49 -1.39
N PRO A 89 -10.90 5.53 -1.73
CA PRO A 89 -9.53 5.34 -2.17
C PRO A 89 -8.69 4.70 -1.06
N CYS A 90 -7.61 4.01 -1.42
CA CYS A 90 -6.64 3.53 -0.44
C CYS A 90 -5.84 4.70 0.17
N LEU A 91 -5.46 4.60 1.45
CA LEU A 91 -4.63 5.63 2.13
C LEU A 91 -3.32 5.91 1.41
N ASP A 92 -2.60 4.86 1.03
CA ASP A 92 -1.37 5.01 0.26
C ASP A 92 -1.38 4.10 -0.96
N GLN A 93 -1.12 4.70 -2.13
CA GLN A 93 -0.84 3.97 -3.38
C GLN A 93 0.67 3.74 -3.55
N CYS A 94 1.41 3.54 -2.46
CA CYS A 94 2.85 3.27 -2.51
C CYS A 94 3.14 1.75 -2.48
N GLU A 95 4.25 1.35 -3.10
CA GLU A 95 4.79 0.01 -2.91
C GLU A 95 5.32 -0.10 -1.47
N ARG A 96 4.82 -1.09 -0.71
CA ARG A 96 5.18 -1.26 0.70
C ARG A 96 6.51 -1.99 0.83
N ASN A 97 7.36 -1.57 1.75
CA ASN A 97 8.63 -2.21 2.04
C ASN A 97 8.45 -3.37 3.03
N TYR A 98 8.01 -4.53 2.53
CA TYR A 98 7.83 -5.75 3.33
C TYR A 98 9.14 -6.42 3.75
N SER A 99 10.30 -5.93 3.29
CA SER A 99 11.61 -6.37 3.79
C SER A 99 11.89 -5.86 5.21
N LEU A 100 11.15 -4.85 5.68
CA LEU A 100 11.23 -4.43 7.09
C LEU A 100 10.55 -5.43 8.01
N GLN A 101 11.13 -5.61 9.20
CA GLN A 101 10.66 -6.59 10.18
C GLN A 101 9.24 -6.27 10.67
N CYS A 102 9.00 -5.00 11.05
CA CYS A 102 7.76 -4.57 11.67
C CYS A 102 6.99 -3.56 10.81
N PRO A 103 5.65 -3.58 10.89
CA PRO A 103 4.82 -2.52 10.31
C PRO A 103 4.97 -1.21 11.10
N GLU A 104 4.37 -0.14 10.57
CA GLU A 104 4.22 1.14 11.26
C GLU A 104 3.47 0.98 12.57
N GLN A 105 3.77 1.84 13.54
CA GLN A 105 3.22 1.79 14.90
C GLN A 105 3.52 0.48 15.65
N TRP A 106 4.45 -0.34 15.15
CA TRP A 106 4.97 -1.53 15.82
C TRP A 106 6.49 -1.41 15.95
N ALA A 107 7.06 -2.02 16.99
CA ALA A 107 8.49 -2.03 17.24
C ALA A 107 9.00 -3.47 17.41
N PRO A 108 10.26 -3.74 17.02
CA PRO A 108 10.91 -5.00 17.32
C PRO A 108 10.93 -5.26 18.83
N GLU A 109 10.45 -6.43 19.24
CA GLU A 109 10.64 -6.96 20.59
C GLU A 109 11.92 -7.80 20.65
N ASP A 110 12.17 -8.59 19.60
CA ASP A 110 13.38 -9.39 19.39
C ASP A 110 13.76 -9.42 17.89
N GLU A 111 14.59 -10.38 17.46
CA GLU A 111 15.04 -10.51 16.06
C GLU A 111 13.93 -10.86 15.05
N LYS A 112 12.79 -11.38 15.50
CA LYS A 112 11.72 -11.91 14.64
C LYS A 112 10.34 -11.35 15.01
N THR A 113 10.13 -11.08 16.29
CA THR A 113 8.86 -10.65 16.87
C THR A 113 8.76 -9.14 16.90
N CYS A 114 7.57 -8.63 16.57
CA CYS A 114 7.19 -7.23 16.70
C CYS A 114 6.07 -7.11 17.72
N ARG A 115 6.06 -6.02 18.49
CA ARG A 115 4.98 -5.66 19.42
C ARG A 115 4.39 -4.29 19.04
N PRO A 116 3.08 -4.05 19.28
CA PRO A 116 2.49 -2.75 19.00
C PRO A 116 3.03 -1.68 19.96
N LEU A 117 3.15 -0.46 19.44
CA LEU A 117 3.44 0.73 20.25
C LEU A 117 2.17 1.23 20.93
N ALA A 118 2.32 2.06 21.97
CA ALA A 118 1.20 2.64 22.70
C ALA A 118 0.28 3.53 21.83
N ILE A 119 0.78 4.01 20.68
CA ILE A 119 0.02 4.85 19.72
C ILE A 119 -0.82 4.02 18.73
N TYR A 120 -0.70 2.70 18.74
CA TYR A 120 -1.43 1.85 17.82
C TYR A 120 -2.89 1.71 18.30
N GLU A 121 -3.84 2.12 17.46
CA GLU A 121 -5.27 2.14 17.78
C GLU A 121 -6.03 0.91 17.26
N GLY A 122 -5.33 -0.03 16.62
CA GLY A 122 -5.95 -1.23 16.05
C GLY A 122 -6.13 -2.39 17.05
N THR A 123 -6.72 -3.48 16.58
CA THR A 123 -7.14 -4.62 17.42
C THR A 123 -6.08 -5.70 17.60
N CYS A 124 -4.98 -5.65 16.85
CA CYS A 124 -3.92 -6.66 16.93
C CYS A 124 -2.94 -6.29 18.05
N LEU A 125 -3.22 -6.72 19.29
CA LEU A 125 -2.44 -6.35 20.48
C LEU A 125 -1.26 -7.29 20.84
N PRO A 126 -1.33 -8.62 20.61
CA PRO A 126 -0.24 -9.51 20.97
C PRO A 126 0.99 -9.33 20.07
N PRO A 127 2.21 -9.59 20.58
CA PRO A 127 3.41 -9.68 19.75
C PRO A 127 3.26 -10.72 18.63
N HIS A 128 3.87 -10.44 17.48
CA HIS A 128 3.72 -11.25 16.27
C HIS A 128 5.03 -11.43 15.51
N ASP A 129 5.31 -12.66 15.05
CA ASP A 129 6.46 -13.01 14.22
C ASP A 129 6.09 -12.93 12.74
N PHE A 130 6.70 -11.99 12.01
CA PHE A 130 6.49 -11.79 10.57
C PHE A 130 7.54 -12.47 9.69
N SER A 131 8.55 -13.13 10.27
CA SER A 131 9.69 -13.71 9.54
C SER A 131 9.28 -14.84 8.59
N LYS A 132 8.15 -15.50 8.88
CA LYS A 132 7.60 -16.62 8.09
C LYS A 132 6.49 -16.21 7.13
N MET A 133 6.14 -14.92 7.08
CA MET A 133 5.09 -14.42 6.20
C MET A 133 5.66 -13.92 4.87
N THR A 134 4.99 -14.30 3.78
CA THR A 134 5.23 -13.72 2.45
C THR A 134 4.66 -12.31 2.36
N ASP A 135 5.12 -11.50 1.40
CA ASP A 135 4.62 -10.15 1.17
C ASP A 135 3.08 -10.08 1.00
N PRO A 136 2.43 -10.99 0.23
CA PRO A 136 0.97 -11.04 0.18
C PRO A 136 0.32 -11.35 1.53
N GLN A 137 0.92 -12.22 2.36
CA GLN A 137 0.41 -12.52 3.70
C GLN A 137 0.53 -11.32 4.62
N LYS A 138 1.67 -10.60 4.58
CA LYS A 138 1.86 -9.35 5.32
C LYS A 138 0.84 -8.29 4.89
N LYS A 139 0.56 -8.16 3.59
CA LYS A 139 -0.50 -7.27 3.08
C LYS A 139 -1.88 -7.61 3.66
N ILE A 140 -2.28 -8.89 3.63
CA ILE A 140 -3.56 -9.34 4.19
C ILE A 140 -3.63 -9.05 5.70
N TRP A 141 -2.54 -9.32 6.42
CA TRP A 141 -2.44 -9.05 7.85
C TRP A 141 -2.55 -7.54 8.14
N SER A 142 -1.86 -6.69 7.37
CA SER A 142 -1.93 -5.23 7.48
C SER A 142 -3.35 -4.68 7.34
N ASN A 143 -4.09 -5.20 6.37
CA ASN A 143 -5.48 -4.82 6.18
C ASN A 143 -6.35 -5.21 7.37
N LYS A 144 -6.16 -6.43 7.90
CA LYS A 144 -6.90 -6.93 9.05
C LYS A 144 -6.61 -6.15 10.33
N CYS A 145 -5.35 -5.79 10.53
CA CYS A 145 -4.85 -5.14 11.74
C CYS A 145 -4.86 -3.61 11.65
N GLU A 146 -5.32 -3.04 10.54
CA GLU A 146 -5.38 -1.59 10.36
C GLU A 146 -4.02 -0.89 10.64
N THR A 147 -2.90 -1.55 10.31
CA THR A 147 -1.54 -0.96 10.23
C THR A 147 -0.78 -1.39 8.97
N ASP A 148 0.09 -0.56 8.41
CA ASP A 148 0.82 -0.82 7.16
C ASP A 148 2.32 -0.97 7.37
N TRP A 149 3.01 -1.63 6.43
CA TRP A 149 4.46 -1.47 6.33
C TRP A 149 4.81 -0.09 5.76
N PRO A 150 5.98 0.48 6.11
CA PRO A 150 6.44 1.73 5.52
C PRO A 150 6.51 1.65 3.99
N CYS A 151 6.26 2.76 3.31
CA CYS A 151 6.45 2.86 1.86
C CYS A 151 7.93 2.60 1.48
N MET A 152 8.16 2.01 0.32
CA MET A 152 9.48 2.01 -0.30
C MET A 152 9.86 3.46 -0.61
N VAL A 153 10.84 3.98 0.12
CA VAL A 153 11.47 5.25 -0.22
C VAL A 153 12.32 5.05 -1.48
N ARG A 154 11.90 5.64 -2.59
CA ARG A 154 12.82 5.85 -3.71
C ARG A 154 13.87 6.85 -3.24
N HIS A 155 15.14 6.46 -3.26
CA HIS A 155 16.27 7.28 -2.78
C HIS A 155 16.38 8.69 -3.39
N ALA A 156 15.60 9.01 -4.43
CA ALA A 156 15.40 10.36 -4.93
C ALA A 156 14.88 11.34 -3.85
N SER A 157 13.97 10.91 -2.97
CA SER A 157 13.36 11.80 -1.97
C SER A 157 14.25 12.08 -0.76
N LEU A 158 15.17 11.17 -0.42
CA LEU A 158 16.15 11.40 0.67
C LEU A 158 17.22 12.42 0.25
N CYS A 159 17.59 12.47 -1.04
CA CYS A 159 18.50 13.50 -1.55
C CYS A 159 17.88 14.91 -1.46
N ALA A 160 16.59 15.04 -1.76
CA ALA A 160 15.89 16.33 -1.73
C ALA A 160 15.70 16.89 -0.30
N ALA A 161 15.43 16.04 0.70
CA ALA A 161 15.18 16.47 2.07
C ALA A 161 16.43 16.89 2.85
N TRP A 162 17.62 16.42 2.45
CA TRP A 162 18.90 16.70 3.12
C TRP A 162 19.80 17.65 2.32
N GLY A 163 19.29 18.26 1.25
CA GLY A 163 20.06 19.21 0.43
C GLY A 163 21.36 18.62 -0.14
N MET A 164 21.45 17.29 -0.27
CA MET A 164 22.59 16.66 -0.91
C MET A 164 22.43 16.84 -2.42
N PRO A 165 23.45 17.32 -3.15
CA PRO A 165 23.39 17.40 -4.60
C PRO A 165 23.00 16.03 -5.12
N LEU A 166 21.95 16.02 -5.96
CA LEU A 166 21.54 14.85 -6.73
C LEU A 166 22.79 14.11 -7.17
N CYS A 167 22.94 12.85 -6.77
CA CYS A 167 23.95 11.99 -7.36
C CYS A 167 23.75 12.13 -8.87
N GLY A 168 24.74 12.75 -9.52
CA GLY A 168 24.61 13.23 -10.88
C GLY A 168 24.09 12.10 -11.76
N SER A 169 23.28 12.47 -12.75
CA SER A 169 22.96 11.63 -13.90
C SER A 169 24.18 10.77 -14.23
N PRO A 170 24.06 9.43 -14.31
CA PRO A 170 25.19 8.64 -14.74
C PRO A 170 25.63 9.17 -16.11
N PRO A 171 26.93 9.40 -16.37
CA PRO A 171 27.38 9.63 -17.73
C PRO A 171 26.91 8.45 -18.58
N SER A 172 26.41 8.74 -19.77
CA SER A 172 25.67 7.88 -20.69
C SER A 172 26.46 6.67 -21.24
N THR A 173 27.46 6.17 -20.51
CA THR A 173 28.40 5.16 -21.00
C THR A 173 28.73 4.05 -19.99
N LEU A 174 28.02 3.91 -18.88
CA LEU A 174 28.26 2.76 -17.98
C LEU A 174 27.04 1.83 -17.91
N SER A 175 27.21 0.74 -18.65
CA SER A 175 26.41 -0.48 -18.66
C SER A 175 25.99 -0.93 -17.26
N SER A 176 24.68 -1.11 -17.11
CA SER A 176 23.98 -1.96 -16.16
C SER A 176 24.84 -2.84 -15.25
N ALA A 177 25.05 -2.41 -14.00
CA ALA A 177 25.35 -3.29 -12.87
C ALA A 177 25.28 -2.53 -11.53
N CYS A 178 24.09 -2.45 -10.92
CA CYS A 178 23.96 -2.30 -9.46
C CYS A 178 22.82 -3.17 -8.96
N PHE A 179 22.95 -4.48 -9.13
CA PHE A 179 22.31 -5.47 -8.26
C PHE A 179 23.37 -5.97 -7.29
N SER A 180 23.30 -5.57 -6.01
CA SER A 180 23.61 -6.47 -4.89
C SER A 180 23.45 -5.83 -3.51
N PRO A 181 23.23 -6.66 -2.47
CA PRO A 181 22.65 -6.29 -1.19
C PRO A 181 23.74 -5.81 -0.22
N ILE A 182 23.59 -4.62 0.33
CA ILE A 182 24.55 -4.12 1.31
C ILE A 182 24.15 -4.61 2.70
N SER A 183 24.85 -5.65 3.14
CA SER A 183 25.03 -6.04 4.53
C SER A 183 25.68 -4.92 5.34
N LYS A 184 25.36 -4.86 6.64
CA LYS A 184 25.66 -3.81 7.64
C LYS A 184 27.15 -3.44 7.89
N ALA A 185 28.09 -3.63 6.97
CA ALA A 185 29.52 -3.53 7.27
C ALA A 185 30.31 -2.39 6.57
N SER A 186 29.69 -1.55 5.72
CA SER A 186 30.43 -0.53 4.94
C SER A 186 30.09 0.92 5.31
N CYS A 187 29.92 1.22 6.60
CA CYS A 187 29.97 2.59 7.09
C CYS A 187 31.07 2.70 8.16
N LYS A 188 32.32 2.49 7.74
CA LYS A 188 33.50 2.81 8.55
C LYS A 188 34.66 3.15 7.63
N LYS A 189 35.17 4.40 7.78
CA LYS A 189 36.25 5.08 7.02
C LYS A 189 35.71 5.68 5.71
N ASP A 190 35.58 6.98 5.55
CA ASP A 190 36.65 7.98 5.67
C ASP A 190 36.17 9.28 6.34
N TYR A 191 36.57 9.51 7.59
CA TYR A 191 36.61 10.84 8.22
C TYR A 191 38.06 11.34 8.18
N SER A 192 38.66 11.46 6.99
CA SER A 192 40.09 11.77 6.88
C SER A 192 40.50 12.62 5.66
N ARG A 193 39.58 13.27 4.95
CA ARG A 193 39.94 14.33 3.99
C ARG A 193 39.12 15.57 4.32
N GLY A 194 39.85 16.59 4.77
CA GLY A 194 39.33 17.71 5.53
C GLY A 194 38.28 18.55 4.81
N CYS A 195 37.37 19.10 5.61
CA CYS A 195 36.60 20.27 5.24
C CYS A 195 37.56 21.40 4.83
N PRO A 196 37.45 22.00 3.64
CA PRO A 196 37.95 23.34 3.45
C PRO A 196 37.07 24.26 4.31
N GLN A 197 37.63 24.74 5.42
CA GLN A 197 37.14 25.93 6.10
C GLN A 197 37.27 27.10 5.12
N VAL A 198 36.14 27.62 4.65
CA VAL A 198 36.09 28.96 4.06
C VAL A 198 34.86 29.66 4.63
N ILE A 199 35.08 30.42 5.70
CA ILE A 199 34.29 31.62 5.98
C ILE A 199 34.83 32.71 5.04
N PRO A 200 33.95 33.38 4.27
CA PRO A 200 34.11 34.82 4.10
C PRO A 200 32.78 35.54 4.35
N GLY A 201 32.91 36.70 5.00
CA GLY A 201 31.83 37.41 5.66
C GLY A 201 30.79 38.04 4.74
N TRP A 202 29.62 38.31 5.32
CA TRP A 202 28.68 39.32 4.86
C TRP A 202 28.60 40.42 5.92
N MET A 203 29.29 41.53 5.66
CA MET A 203 28.84 42.85 6.12
C MET A 203 27.51 43.14 5.43
N SER A 204 26.47 43.51 6.20
CA SER A 204 25.79 44.82 6.11
C SER A 204 24.29 44.79 6.46
N LEU A 205 23.99 45.58 7.50
CA LEU A 205 22.94 46.62 7.55
C LEU A 205 21.46 46.21 7.54
N ARG A 206 20.84 46.26 8.73
CA ARG A 206 19.88 47.32 9.12
C ARG A 206 19.30 47.09 10.52
N GLY A 207 19.25 48.16 11.31
CA GLY A 207 18.56 48.25 12.61
C GLY A 207 19.41 48.93 13.65
#